data_AF-A0A7V8Z951-F1
#
_entry.id   AF-A0A7V8Z951-F1
#
_cell.length_a   1.000
_cell.length_b   1.000
_cell.length_c   1.000
_cell.angle_alpha   90.00
_cell.angle_beta   90.00
_cell.angle_gamma   90.00
#
_symmetry.space_group_name_H-M   'P 1'
#
loop_
_entity.id
_entity.type
_entity.pdbx_description
1 polymer ?
#
loop_
_entity_poly.entity_id
_entity_poly.type
_entity_poly.pdbx_seq_one_letter_code
_entity_poly.pdbx_strand_id
1 'polypeptide(L)'
;MFLASVAACYLFFLADRFIYEEGYLAEFDKKLRLFDNLASYIMRAAASVFFFALFIWYLNFGASFYLTPELKTTAGYVPWLHLVMALCALTRRTTPLTGIGIFILYIAAGVNYGLFHVLDYMIFLGIGYYLTVSSSKNKNLLKSGFVVLFASTGLTLIWASVEKFAYADWTVPLFDEKPHMLMGMNPSTFMKLSGFMEFFITFILLGAVSVVGRLVALGFMSIFVLAVFEFGMVDALGHLMIVAILFVLIVRGPTDAREMLVLRDKSLFTEAYFMTGLYFLAFVMIFILYYGIHHMSYGL
;
A
#
# COMPACT_ATOMS: atom_id res chain seq x y z
N MET A 1 -21.59 4.25 -11.79
CA MET A 1 -20.20 4.43 -11.30
C MET A 1 -19.31 3.27 -11.74
N PHE A 2 -19.64 2.02 -11.42
CA PHE A 2 -18.84 0.86 -11.86
C PHE A 2 -18.58 0.78 -13.38
N LEU A 3 -19.61 0.89 -14.22
CA LEU A 3 -19.40 0.87 -15.68
C LEU A 3 -18.50 2.02 -16.17
N ALA A 4 -18.55 3.17 -15.50
CA ALA A 4 -17.67 4.29 -15.83
C ALA A 4 -16.21 4.00 -15.43
N SER A 5 -15.97 3.34 -14.29
CA SER A 5 -14.61 2.93 -13.89
C SER A 5 -14.05 1.83 -14.80
N VAL A 6 -14.90 0.90 -15.28
CA VAL A 6 -14.55 -0.09 -16.29
C VAL A 6 -14.15 0.56 -17.62
N ALA A 7 -14.96 1.52 -18.11
CA ALA A 7 -14.64 2.28 -19.32
C ALA A 7 -13.35 3.10 -19.17
N ALA A 8 -13.16 3.76 -18.02
CA ALA A 8 -11.94 4.50 -17.71
C ALA A 8 -10.71 3.57 -17.66
N CYS A 9 -10.85 2.36 -17.13
CA CYS A 9 -9.81 1.34 -17.10
C CYS A 9 -9.40 0.91 -18.51
N TYR A 10 -10.37 0.67 -19.39
CA TYR A 10 -10.09 0.33 -20.77
C TYR A 10 -9.31 1.45 -21.49
N LEU A 11 -9.81 2.69 -21.39
CA LEU A 11 -9.15 3.85 -22.00
C LEU A 11 -7.75 4.10 -21.42
N PHE A 12 -7.59 3.93 -20.11
CA PHE A 12 -6.31 4.06 -19.44
C PHE A 12 -5.29 3.05 -19.98
N PHE A 13 -5.62 1.76 -20.01
CA PHE A 13 -4.68 0.75 -20.47
C PHE A 13 -4.41 0.83 -21.97
N LEU A 14 -5.38 1.29 -22.78
CA LEU A 14 -5.11 1.62 -24.18
C LEU A 14 -4.02 2.69 -24.30
N ALA A 15 -4.11 3.77 -23.51
CA ALA A 15 -3.13 4.84 -23.50
C ALA A 15 -1.78 4.42 -22.87
N ASP A 16 -1.79 3.71 -21.74
CA ASP A 16 -0.57 3.24 -21.06
C ASP A 16 0.26 2.33 -21.96
N ARG A 17 -0.40 1.41 -22.69
CA ARG A 17 0.27 0.49 -23.63
C ARG A 17 0.77 1.21 -24.87
N PHE A 18 0.00 2.16 -25.41
CA PHE A 18 0.47 3.02 -26.50
C PHE A 18 1.73 3.81 -26.11
N ILE A 19 1.73 4.44 -24.93
CA ILE A 19 2.90 5.17 -24.39
C ILE A 19 4.10 4.24 -24.25
N TYR A 20 3.88 3.01 -23.79
CA TYR A 20 4.92 2.02 -23.58
C TYR A 20 5.51 1.49 -24.91
N GLU A 21 4.68 1.14 -25.89
CA GLU A 21 5.11 0.61 -27.20
C GLU A 21 5.89 1.65 -28.02
N GLU A 22 5.41 2.89 -28.06
CA GLU A 22 6.08 4.01 -28.75
C GLU A 22 7.35 4.49 -28.02
N GLY A 23 7.59 3.99 -26.80
CA GLY A 23 8.76 4.37 -26.00
C GLY A 23 8.73 5.84 -25.55
N TYR A 24 7.54 6.45 -25.49
CA TYR A 24 7.40 7.81 -24.96
C TYR A 24 7.90 7.83 -23.50
N LEU A 25 8.78 8.80 -23.20
CA LEU A 25 9.42 8.95 -21.89
C LEU A 25 10.30 7.75 -21.45
N ALA A 26 10.64 6.82 -22.33
CA ALA A 26 11.50 5.67 -21.99
C ALA A 26 12.90 6.10 -21.55
N GLU A 27 13.47 7.16 -22.13
CA GLU A 27 14.76 7.71 -21.69
C GLU A 27 14.67 8.30 -20.28
N PHE A 28 13.55 8.97 -19.97
CA PHE A 28 13.29 9.52 -18.64
C PHE A 28 13.10 8.40 -17.60
N ASP A 29 12.37 7.34 -17.91
CA ASP A 29 12.24 6.17 -17.03
C ASP A 29 13.60 5.47 -16.79
N LYS A 30 14.41 5.31 -17.84
CA LYS A 30 15.77 4.76 -17.72
C LYS A 30 16.65 5.59 -16.78
N LYS A 31 16.60 6.92 -16.88
CA LYS A 31 17.36 7.82 -15.98
C LYS A 31 16.92 7.67 -14.52
N LEU A 32 15.63 7.48 -14.26
CA LEU A 32 15.10 7.29 -12.91
C LEU A 32 15.48 5.92 -12.30
N ARG A 33 15.58 4.85 -13.11
CA ARG A 33 16.02 3.52 -12.64
C ARG A 33 17.46 3.47 -12.11
N LEU A 34 18.27 4.50 -12.34
CA LEU A 34 19.64 4.59 -11.78
C LEU A 34 19.66 4.67 -10.24
N PHE A 35 18.52 4.94 -9.60
CA PHE A 35 18.37 5.01 -8.15
C PHE A 35 17.94 3.68 -7.49
N ASP A 36 18.03 2.55 -8.18
CA ASP A 36 17.64 1.23 -7.63
C ASP A 36 18.29 0.89 -6.28
N ASN A 37 19.53 1.31 -6.07
CA ASN A 37 20.24 1.10 -4.81
C ASN A 37 19.68 1.95 -3.66
N LEU A 38 19.01 3.07 -3.96
CA LEU A 38 18.44 3.99 -2.97
C LEU A 38 17.22 3.38 -2.26
N ALA A 39 16.45 2.53 -2.95
CA ALA A 39 15.24 1.92 -2.42
C ALA A 39 15.46 1.16 -1.10
N SER A 40 16.57 0.41 -1.00
CA SER A 40 16.92 -0.31 0.23
C SER A 40 17.29 0.64 1.37
N TYR A 41 17.96 1.75 1.07
CA TYR A 41 18.26 2.77 2.08
C TYR A 41 17.00 3.48 2.57
N ILE A 42 16.10 3.87 1.65
CA ILE A 42 14.80 4.49 1.99
C ILE A 42 14.01 3.59 2.93
N MET A 43 13.80 2.32 2.56
CA MET A 43 13.00 1.40 3.38
C MET A 43 13.60 1.15 4.76
N ARG A 44 14.93 1.03 4.85
CA ARG A 44 15.63 0.85 6.13
C ARG A 44 15.57 2.10 7.01
N ALA A 45 15.79 3.27 6.43
CA ALA A 45 15.69 4.54 7.14
C ALA A 45 14.25 4.76 7.62
N ALA A 46 13.26 4.57 6.76
CA ALA A 46 11.84 4.69 7.11
C ALA A 46 11.44 3.71 8.22
N ALA A 47 11.82 2.44 8.12
CA ALA A 47 11.55 1.46 9.17
C ALA A 47 12.24 1.83 10.50
N SER A 48 13.49 2.32 10.46
CA SER A 48 14.20 2.77 11.66
C SER A 48 13.49 3.93 12.33
N VAL A 49 13.14 4.97 11.56
CA VAL A 49 12.39 6.14 12.05
C VAL A 49 11.03 5.73 12.57
N PHE A 50 10.32 4.88 11.86
CA PHE A 50 8.99 4.39 12.23
C PHE A 50 8.99 3.68 13.59
N PHE A 51 9.81 2.65 13.76
CA PHE A 51 9.86 1.91 15.02
C PHE A 51 10.44 2.74 16.16
N PHE A 52 11.40 3.63 15.88
CA PHE A 52 11.90 4.55 16.90
C PHE A 52 10.81 5.53 17.35
N ALA A 53 10.01 6.05 16.42
CA ALA A 53 8.92 6.95 16.75
C ALA A 53 7.82 6.26 17.57
N LEU A 54 7.50 4.99 17.31
CA LEU A 54 6.59 4.19 18.16
C LEU A 54 7.13 4.01 19.59
N PHE A 55 8.44 3.76 19.73
CA PHE A 55 9.08 3.69 21.04
C PHE A 55 9.04 5.04 21.78
N ILE A 56 9.34 6.14 21.09
CA ILE A 56 9.25 7.50 21.67
C ILE A 56 7.81 7.84 22.05
N TRP A 57 6.83 7.43 21.24
CA TRP A 57 5.42 7.60 21.55
C TRP A 57 5.06 6.93 22.88
N TYR A 58 5.51 5.70 23.09
CA TYR A 58 5.33 5.01 24.36
C TYR A 58 5.96 5.75 25.54
N LEU A 59 7.19 6.28 25.39
CA LEU A 59 7.84 7.05 26.46
C LEU A 59 7.08 8.33 26.83
N ASN A 60 6.48 9.01 25.84
CA ASN A 60 5.80 10.28 26.06
C ASN A 60 4.34 10.12 26.54
N PHE A 61 3.62 9.11 26.03
CA PHE A 61 2.17 8.97 26.23
C PHE A 61 1.77 7.69 26.98
N GLY A 62 2.70 6.77 27.24
CA GLY A 62 2.42 5.47 27.87
C GLY A 62 1.61 4.49 27.02
N ALA A 63 1.21 4.88 25.81
CA ALA A 63 0.47 4.04 24.88
C ALA A 63 1.44 3.27 23.96
N SER A 64 1.17 1.97 23.76
CA SER A 64 1.94 1.12 22.85
C SER A 64 1.03 0.56 21.76
N PHE A 65 1.64 0.23 20.61
CA PHE A 65 0.95 -0.26 19.42
C PHE A 65 1.69 -1.47 18.87
N TYR A 66 1.02 -2.42 18.21
CA TYR A 66 1.73 -3.50 17.52
C TYR A 66 2.46 -2.95 16.29
N LEU A 67 1.70 -2.49 15.30
CA LEU A 67 2.22 -2.03 14.00
C LEU A 67 1.57 -0.73 13.51
N THR A 68 0.49 -0.26 14.12
CA THR A 68 -0.24 0.94 13.70
C THR A 68 -0.98 1.50 14.92
N PRO A 69 -1.25 2.83 14.99
CA PRO A 69 -1.94 3.43 16.14
C PRO A 69 -3.30 2.82 16.50
N GLU A 70 -3.96 2.13 15.55
CA GLU A 70 -5.24 1.43 15.79
C GLU A 70 -5.06 0.09 16.54
N LEU A 71 -3.93 -0.60 16.34
CA LEU A 71 -3.62 -1.88 16.98
C LEU A 71 -2.90 -1.67 18.32
N LYS A 72 -3.62 -1.08 19.28
CA LYS A 72 -3.15 -0.80 20.65
C LYS A 72 -2.76 -2.07 21.43
N THR A 73 -1.84 -1.92 22.36
CA THR A 73 -1.43 -3.02 23.25
C THR A 73 -0.96 -2.51 24.60
N THR A 74 -1.17 -3.32 25.64
CA THR A 74 -0.64 -3.12 26.99
C THR A 74 0.59 -3.98 27.27
N ALA A 75 1.04 -4.78 26.30
CA ALA A 75 2.15 -5.69 26.45
C ALA A 75 3.48 -4.91 26.60
N GLY A 76 4.07 -4.97 27.80
CA GLY A 76 5.27 -4.20 28.14
C GLY A 76 6.52 -4.53 27.31
N TYR A 77 6.57 -5.66 26.62
CA TYR A 77 7.70 -6.03 25.75
C TYR A 77 7.67 -5.33 24.37
N VAL A 78 6.50 -4.85 23.92
CA VAL A 78 6.31 -4.34 22.55
C VAL A 78 7.13 -3.07 22.27
N PRO A 79 7.13 -2.04 23.15
CA PRO A 79 7.95 -0.84 22.92
C PRO A 79 9.45 -1.15 22.83
N TRP A 80 9.94 -2.05 23.68
CA TRP A 80 11.35 -2.46 23.66
C TRP A 80 11.70 -3.23 22.39
N LEU A 81 10.77 -4.06 21.90
CA LEU A 81 10.92 -4.71 20.61
C LEU A 81 11.00 -3.68 19.48
N HIS A 82 10.19 -2.62 19.49
CA HIS A 82 10.32 -1.52 18.52
C HIS A 82 11.69 -0.85 18.57
N LEU A 83 12.23 -0.56 19.76
CA LEU A 83 13.58 0.01 19.88
C LEU A 83 14.64 -0.91 19.26
N VAL A 84 14.59 -2.21 19.57
CA VAL A 84 15.51 -3.20 18.98
C VAL A 84 15.35 -3.25 17.46
N MET A 85 14.12 -3.25 16.95
CA MET A 85 13.81 -3.23 15.52
C MET A 85 14.34 -1.97 14.83
N ALA A 86 14.23 -0.80 15.47
CA ALA A 86 14.71 0.47 14.97
C ALA A 86 16.23 0.47 14.82
N LEU A 87 16.95 0.00 15.84
CA LEU A 87 18.41 -0.14 15.82
C LEU A 87 18.86 -1.18 14.80
N CYS A 88 18.14 -2.31 14.68
CA CYS A 88 18.46 -3.35 13.71
C CYS A 88 18.29 -2.87 12.26
N ALA A 89 17.36 -1.96 11.97
CA ALA A 89 17.18 -1.42 10.62
C ALA A 89 18.36 -0.54 10.15
N LEU A 90 19.13 0.05 11.08
CA LEU A 90 20.25 0.95 10.77
C LEU A 90 21.37 0.26 9.99
N THR A 91 21.60 -1.05 10.19
CA THR A 91 22.64 -1.79 9.45
C THR A 91 22.04 -2.85 8.53
N ARG A 92 22.62 -3.00 7.34
CA ARG A 92 22.17 -4.00 6.35
C ARG A 92 22.22 -5.42 6.89
N ARG A 93 23.18 -5.71 7.78
CA ARG A 93 23.39 -7.04 8.36
C ARG A 93 22.28 -7.42 9.34
N THR A 94 21.79 -6.46 10.12
CA THR A 94 20.77 -6.69 11.16
C THR A 94 19.35 -6.42 10.68
N THR A 95 19.16 -5.77 9.52
CA THR A 95 17.83 -5.45 8.95
C THR A 95 16.88 -6.66 8.87
N PRO A 96 17.33 -7.90 8.59
CA PRO A 96 16.41 -9.04 8.60
C PRO A 96 15.73 -9.30 9.94
N LEU A 97 16.36 -8.92 11.07
CA LEU A 97 15.75 -9.05 12.39
C LEU A 97 14.55 -8.10 12.54
N THR A 98 14.61 -6.89 11.96
CA THR A 98 13.46 -5.99 11.87
C THR A 98 12.33 -6.63 11.06
N GLY A 99 12.65 -7.28 9.93
CA GLY A 99 11.65 -8.00 9.13
C GLY A 99 10.95 -9.11 9.90
N ILE A 100 11.71 -9.93 10.64
CA ILE A 100 11.17 -10.98 11.52
C ILE A 100 10.32 -10.38 12.65
N GLY A 101 10.76 -9.28 13.26
CA GLY A 101 10.01 -8.56 14.30
C GLY A 101 8.64 -8.10 13.81
N ILE A 102 8.52 -7.66 12.55
CA ILE A 102 7.22 -7.30 11.95
C ILE A 102 6.28 -8.50 11.90
N PHE A 103 6.74 -9.68 11.49
CA PHE A 103 5.91 -10.88 11.48
C PHE A 103 5.45 -11.28 12.89
N ILE A 104 6.34 -11.19 13.88
CA ILE A 104 5.99 -11.46 15.29
C ILE A 104 4.89 -10.51 15.76
N LEU A 105 5.03 -9.20 15.50
CA LEU A 105 4.05 -8.20 15.89
C LEU A 105 2.73 -8.35 15.12
N TYR A 106 2.78 -8.73 13.84
CA TYR A 106 1.59 -8.98 13.03
C TYR A 106 0.80 -10.20 13.54
N ILE A 107 1.49 -11.30 13.85
CA ILE A 107 0.87 -12.50 14.42
C ILE A 107 0.29 -12.15 15.80
N ALA A 108 1.04 -11.44 16.64
CA ALA A 108 0.55 -10.99 17.94
C ALA A 108 -0.69 -10.10 17.81
N ALA A 109 -0.72 -9.16 16.87
CA ALA A 109 -1.90 -8.36 16.59
C ALA A 109 -3.08 -9.24 16.15
N GLY A 110 -2.86 -10.22 15.25
CA GLY A 110 -3.91 -11.11 14.76
C GLY A 110 -4.52 -11.98 15.87
N VAL A 111 -3.73 -12.38 16.87
CA VAL A 111 -4.22 -13.09 18.06
C VAL A 111 -5.10 -12.20 18.93
N ASN A 112 -4.81 -10.90 19.04
CA ASN A 112 -5.52 -9.98 19.93
C ASN A 112 -6.71 -9.26 19.26
N TYR A 113 -6.64 -9.00 17.96
CA TYR A 113 -7.63 -8.24 17.19
C TYR A 113 -8.45 -9.12 16.22
N GLY A 114 -8.02 -10.35 15.97
CA GLY A 114 -8.62 -11.26 15.01
C GLY A 114 -8.05 -11.11 13.60
N LEU A 115 -8.21 -12.18 12.80
CA LEU A 115 -7.63 -12.24 11.46
C LEU A 115 -8.19 -11.15 10.53
N PHE A 116 -9.50 -10.91 10.57
CA PHE A 116 -10.14 -9.94 9.69
C PHE A 116 -9.57 -8.53 9.87
N HIS A 117 -9.42 -8.06 11.12
CA HIS A 117 -8.88 -6.74 11.41
C HIS A 117 -7.41 -6.59 10.97
N VAL A 118 -6.61 -7.66 11.03
CA VAL A 118 -5.20 -7.54 10.60
C VAL A 118 -5.04 -7.56 9.08
N LEU A 119 -6.06 -7.97 8.30
CA LEU A 119 -6.01 -7.94 6.84
C LEU A 119 -5.92 -6.51 6.28
N ASP A 120 -6.43 -5.52 7.00
CA ASP A 120 -6.25 -4.10 6.65
C ASP A 120 -4.75 -3.75 6.56
N TYR A 121 -3.91 -4.49 7.29
CA TYR A 121 -2.50 -4.24 7.49
C TYR A 121 -1.57 -5.19 6.73
N MET A 122 -2.05 -5.87 5.68
CA MET A 122 -1.25 -6.77 4.82
C MET A 122 0.05 -6.14 4.31
N ILE A 123 0.10 -4.81 4.14
CA ILE A 123 1.30 -4.05 3.82
C ILE A 123 2.50 -4.42 4.72
N PHE A 124 2.28 -4.65 6.01
CA PHE A 124 3.33 -5.02 6.95
C PHE A 124 3.91 -6.42 6.69
N LEU A 125 3.12 -7.37 6.17
CA LEU A 125 3.67 -8.67 5.75
C LEU A 125 4.67 -8.48 4.60
N GLY A 126 4.38 -7.59 3.64
CA GLY A 126 5.32 -7.31 2.56
C GLY A 126 6.54 -6.51 2.99
N ILE A 127 6.38 -5.56 3.93
CA ILE A 127 7.52 -4.88 4.55
C ILE A 127 8.40 -5.89 5.30
N GLY A 128 7.80 -6.78 6.10
CA GLY A 128 8.48 -7.82 6.86
C GLY A 128 9.29 -8.74 5.95
N TYR A 129 8.66 -9.23 4.87
CA TYR A 129 9.34 -10.08 3.88
C TYR A 129 10.49 -9.32 3.19
N TYR A 130 10.20 -8.11 2.70
CA TYR A 130 11.20 -7.27 2.02
C TYR A 130 12.43 -7.05 2.89
N LEU A 131 12.26 -6.60 4.15
CA LEU A 131 13.39 -6.35 5.05
C LEU A 131 14.16 -7.63 5.37
N THR A 132 13.48 -8.77 5.50
CA THR A 132 14.10 -10.08 5.71
C THR A 132 15.03 -10.48 4.57
N VAL A 133 14.60 -10.28 3.31
CA VAL A 133 15.39 -10.66 2.13
C VAL A 133 16.32 -9.56 1.62
N SER A 134 16.17 -8.32 2.09
CA SER A 134 16.91 -7.13 1.61
C SER A 134 18.44 -7.22 1.78
N SER A 135 18.92 -8.03 2.72
CA SER A 135 20.36 -8.24 2.96
C SER A 135 20.95 -9.34 2.07
N SER A 136 20.11 -10.12 1.39
CA SER A 136 20.53 -11.27 0.59
C SER A 136 21.42 -10.87 -0.59
N LYS A 137 22.41 -11.71 -0.89
CA LYS A 137 23.23 -11.60 -2.11
C LYS A 137 22.52 -12.19 -3.34
N ASN A 138 21.46 -12.98 -3.14
CA ASN A 138 20.71 -13.59 -4.22
C ASN A 138 19.79 -12.54 -4.87
N LYS A 139 20.07 -12.21 -6.13
CA LYS A 139 19.30 -11.22 -6.90
C LYS A 139 17.83 -11.60 -7.05
N ASN A 140 17.50 -12.89 -7.15
CA ASN A 140 16.11 -13.35 -7.29
C ASN A 140 15.31 -13.14 -6.01
N LEU A 141 15.93 -13.38 -4.84
CA LEU A 141 15.30 -13.11 -3.54
C LEU A 141 15.12 -11.60 -3.30
N LEU A 142 16.06 -10.78 -3.74
CA LEU A 142 15.90 -9.32 -3.65
C LEU A 142 14.77 -8.83 -4.56
N LYS A 143 14.69 -9.36 -5.80
CA LYS A 143 13.59 -9.07 -6.73
C LYS A 143 12.24 -9.49 -6.14
N SER A 144 12.13 -10.70 -5.58
CA SER A 144 10.89 -11.16 -4.94
C SER A 144 10.49 -10.26 -3.77
N GLY A 145 11.46 -9.76 -2.99
CA GLY A 145 11.21 -8.79 -1.92
C GLY A 145 10.41 -7.58 -2.40
N PHE A 146 10.82 -6.97 -3.52
CA PHE A 146 10.09 -5.83 -4.08
C PHE A 146 8.74 -6.19 -4.69
N VAL A 147 8.63 -7.36 -5.33
CA VAL A 147 7.34 -7.83 -5.87
C VAL A 147 6.33 -7.98 -4.75
N VAL A 148 6.72 -8.64 -3.65
CA VAL A 148 5.85 -8.83 -2.48
C VAL A 148 5.53 -7.49 -1.83
N LEU A 149 6.51 -6.59 -1.67
CA LEU A 149 6.30 -5.26 -1.08
C LEU A 149 5.24 -4.44 -1.84
N PHE A 150 5.33 -4.39 -3.16
CA PHE A 150 4.39 -3.63 -3.98
C PHE A 150 3.03 -4.33 -4.08
N ALA A 151 3.01 -5.66 -4.19
CA ALA A 151 1.77 -6.43 -4.20
C ALA A 151 1.00 -6.27 -2.89
N SER A 152 1.66 -6.38 -1.72
CA SER A 152 1.00 -6.21 -0.43
C SER A 152 0.49 -4.79 -0.22
N THR A 153 1.22 -3.78 -0.70
CA THR A 153 0.79 -2.38 -0.64
C THR A 153 -0.48 -2.16 -1.45
N GLY A 154 -0.52 -2.67 -2.69
CA GLY A 154 -1.72 -2.57 -3.52
C GLY A 154 -2.89 -3.41 -3.00
N LEU A 155 -2.63 -4.58 -2.40
CA LEU A 155 -3.67 -5.37 -1.73
C LEU A 155 -4.27 -4.64 -0.54
N THR A 156 -3.45 -4.00 0.31
CA THR A 156 -3.94 -3.15 1.41
C THR A 156 -4.82 -2.00 0.90
N LEU A 157 -4.40 -1.30 -0.16
CA LEU A 157 -5.18 -0.20 -0.74
C LEU A 157 -6.48 -0.68 -1.40
N ILE A 158 -6.45 -1.82 -2.10
CA ILE A 158 -7.65 -2.45 -2.67
C ILE A 158 -8.61 -2.89 -1.55
N TRP A 159 -8.09 -3.46 -0.46
CA TRP A 159 -8.89 -3.84 0.70
C TRP A 159 -9.57 -2.62 1.33
N ALA A 160 -8.80 -1.57 1.62
CA ALA A 160 -9.28 -0.28 2.15
C ALA A 160 -10.36 0.39 1.26
N SER A 161 -10.30 0.16 -0.05
CA SER A 161 -11.31 0.67 -0.97
C SER A 161 -12.67 -0.02 -0.81
N VAL A 162 -12.69 -1.32 -0.46
CA VAL A 162 -13.93 -2.09 -0.22
C VAL A 162 -14.61 -1.60 1.07
N GLU A 163 -13.83 -1.25 2.09
CA GLU A 163 -14.35 -0.76 3.37
C GLU A 163 -15.18 0.51 3.21
N LYS A 164 -14.84 1.35 2.23
CA LYS A 164 -15.62 2.56 1.91
C LYS A 164 -17.04 2.24 1.40
N PHE A 165 -17.27 1.02 0.92
CA PHE A 165 -18.59 0.51 0.57
C PHE A 165 -19.23 -0.23 1.74
N ALA A 166 -18.47 -1.09 2.43
CA ALA A 166 -18.97 -1.95 3.50
C ALA A 166 -19.33 -1.17 4.77
N TYR A 167 -18.52 -0.18 5.12
CA TYR A 167 -18.58 0.60 6.36
C TYR A 167 -18.56 2.10 6.09
N ALA A 168 -19.34 2.55 5.10
CA ALA A 168 -19.44 3.98 4.78
C ALA A 168 -19.82 4.83 6.00
N ASP A 169 -20.64 4.30 6.90
CA ASP A 169 -21.14 5.02 8.07
C ASP A 169 -20.06 5.31 9.12
N TRP A 170 -18.94 4.56 9.14
CA TRP A 170 -17.82 4.83 10.06
C TRP A 170 -17.16 6.20 9.82
N THR A 171 -17.34 6.76 8.63
CA THR A 171 -16.81 8.08 8.25
C THR A 171 -17.77 9.24 8.56
N VAL A 172 -19.02 8.96 8.97
CA VAL A 172 -20.00 10.01 9.28
C VAL A 172 -19.53 10.94 10.39
N PRO A 173 -19.00 10.46 11.54
CA PRO A 173 -18.51 11.36 12.58
C PRO A 173 -17.39 12.29 12.09
N LEU A 174 -16.53 11.78 11.18
CA LEU A 174 -15.47 12.57 10.57
C LEU A 174 -16.03 13.68 9.68
N PHE A 175 -17.06 13.40 8.88
CA PHE A 175 -17.67 14.40 8.02
C PHE A 175 -18.47 15.45 8.79
N ASP A 176 -19.07 15.07 9.92
CA ASP A 176 -19.74 16.00 10.81
C ASP A 176 -18.74 16.99 11.44
N GLU A 177 -17.54 16.51 11.79
CA GLU A 177 -16.46 17.36 12.32
C GLU A 177 -15.78 18.20 11.22
N LYS A 178 -15.59 17.61 10.02
CA LYS A 178 -14.80 18.17 8.92
C LYS A 178 -15.57 18.16 7.60
N PRO A 179 -16.67 18.93 7.48
CA PRO A 179 -17.56 18.87 6.31
C PRO A 179 -16.90 19.35 5.01
N HIS A 180 -15.85 20.17 5.09
CA HIS A 180 -15.10 20.65 3.93
C HIS A 180 -14.41 19.51 3.16
N MET A 181 -14.13 18.36 3.80
CA MET A 181 -13.56 17.18 3.15
C MET A 181 -14.49 16.57 2.09
N LEU A 182 -15.81 16.81 2.20
CA LEU A 182 -16.79 16.31 1.24
C LEU A 182 -16.75 17.04 -0.10
N MET A 183 -16.02 18.16 -0.21
CA MET A 183 -15.94 18.97 -1.44
C MET A 183 -17.33 19.38 -1.98
N GLY A 184 -18.29 19.62 -1.08
CA GLY A 184 -19.67 19.95 -1.42
C GLY A 184 -20.57 18.78 -1.83
N MET A 185 -20.06 17.54 -1.79
CA MET A 185 -20.86 16.33 -2.02
C MET A 185 -21.59 15.89 -0.74
N ASN A 186 -22.62 15.05 -0.90
CA ASN A 186 -23.19 14.35 0.25
C ASN A 186 -22.27 13.16 0.67
N PRO A 187 -22.26 12.77 1.96
CA PRO A 187 -21.41 11.68 2.48
C PRO A 187 -21.51 10.37 1.71
N SER A 188 -22.74 9.90 1.43
CA SER A 188 -22.95 8.62 0.73
C SER A 188 -22.35 8.61 -0.68
N THR A 189 -22.48 9.73 -1.41
CA THR A 189 -21.92 9.87 -2.76
C THR A 189 -20.40 9.97 -2.71
N PHE A 190 -19.87 10.74 -1.75
CA PHE A 190 -18.44 10.86 -1.54
C PHE A 190 -17.80 9.51 -1.24
N MET A 191 -18.38 8.72 -0.34
CA MET A 191 -17.85 7.40 0.03
C MET A 191 -17.87 6.40 -1.13
N LYS A 192 -18.98 6.33 -1.88
CA LYS A 192 -19.05 5.48 -3.08
C LYS A 192 -18.03 5.90 -4.15
N LEU A 193 -17.93 7.21 -4.40
CA LEU A 193 -17.01 7.72 -5.42
C LEU A 193 -15.55 7.48 -5.03
N SER A 194 -15.18 7.79 -3.78
CA SER A 194 -13.83 7.58 -3.27
C SER A 194 -13.44 6.10 -3.25
N GLY A 195 -14.35 5.19 -2.88
CA GLY A 195 -14.11 3.75 -2.98
C GLY A 195 -13.82 3.29 -4.41
N PHE A 196 -14.61 3.73 -5.40
CA PHE A 196 -14.35 3.39 -6.81
C PHE A 196 -13.03 4.00 -7.32
N MET A 197 -12.74 5.25 -6.94
CA MET A 197 -11.52 5.94 -7.37
C MET A 197 -10.28 5.31 -6.76
N GLU A 198 -10.29 4.99 -5.47
CA GLU A 198 -9.17 4.32 -4.81
C GLU A 198 -8.92 2.93 -5.40
N PHE A 199 -9.96 2.12 -5.60
CA PHE A 199 -9.82 0.81 -6.25
C PHE A 199 -9.22 0.96 -7.66
N PHE A 200 -9.75 1.89 -8.45
CA PHE A 200 -9.29 2.18 -9.82
C PHE A 200 -7.83 2.62 -9.89
N ILE A 201 -7.47 3.64 -9.11
CA ILE A 201 -6.12 4.20 -9.09
C ILE A 201 -5.14 3.16 -8.54
N THR A 202 -5.53 2.35 -7.54
CA THR A 202 -4.68 1.26 -7.03
C THR A 202 -4.47 0.15 -8.05
N PHE A 203 -5.51 -0.23 -8.79
CA PHE A 203 -5.37 -1.23 -9.85
C PHE A 203 -4.40 -0.74 -10.94
N ILE A 204 -4.51 0.53 -11.33
CA ILE A 204 -3.56 1.17 -12.24
C ILE A 204 -2.16 1.22 -11.64
N LEU A 205 -2.04 1.60 -10.36
CA LEU A 205 -0.77 1.63 -9.64
C LEU A 205 -0.06 0.30 -9.76
N LEU A 206 -0.77 -0.83 -9.69
CA LEU A 206 -0.21 -2.18 -9.81
C LEU A 206 0.03 -2.64 -11.26
N GLY A 207 -0.84 -2.25 -12.21
CA GLY A 207 -0.85 -2.77 -13.57
C GLY A 207 -0.18 -1.90 -14.65
N ALA A 208 0.05 -0.61 -14.38
CA ALA A 208 0.69 0.30 -15.32
C ALA A 208 2.15 -0.09 -15.58
N VAL A 209 2.56 -0.06 -16.84
CA VAL A 209 3.92 -0.43 -17.26
C VAL A 209 4.71 0.79 -17.69
N SER A 210 4.03 1.85 -18.15
CA SER A 210 4.68 3.12 -18.48
C SER A 210 5.09 3.92 -17.23
N VAL A 211 5.75 5.06 -17.46
CA VAL A 211 6.12 6.03 -16.41
C VAL A 211 4.91 6.56 -15.62
N VAL A 212 3.69 6.42 -16.16
CA VAL A 212 2.44 6.84 -15.49
C VAL A 212 2.28 6.16 -14.13
N GLY A 213 2.78 4.93 -13.95
CA GLY A 213 2.77 4.26 -12.64
C GLY A 213 3.50 5.05 -11.55
N ARG A 214 4.57 5.80 -11.90
CA ARG A 214 5.27 6.69 -10.96
C ARG A 214 4.45 7.93 -10.62
N LEU A 215 3.74 8.49 -11.61
CA LEU A 215 2.85 9.64 -11.39
C LEU A 215 1.67 9.27 -10.49
N VAL A 216 1.13 8.06 -10.66
CA VAL A 216 0.06 7.54 -9.79
C VAL A 216 0.58 7.34 -8.36
N ALA A 217 1.78 6.80 -8.19
CA ALA A 217 2.41 6.68 -6.88
C ALA A 217 2.67 8.05 -6.22
N LEU A 218 3.10 9.04 -7.01
CA LEU A 218 3.25 10.42 -6.55
C LEU A 218 1.91 10.99 -6.08
N GLY A 219 0.84 10.81 -6.85
CA GLY A 219 -0.51 11.24 -6.48
C GLY A 219 -0.99 10.63 -5.16
N PHE A 220 -0.87 9.31 -5.01
CA PHE A 220 -1.20 8.64 -3.73
C PHE A 220 -0.34 9.15 -2.57
N MET A 221 0.97 9.28 -2.78
CA MET A 221 1.88 9.77 -1.75
C MET A 221 1.51 11.18 -1.31
N SER A 222 1.16 12.06 -2.26
CA SER A 222 0.69 13.41 -1.96
C SER A 222 -0.59 13.40 -1.13
N ILE A 223 -1.56 12.54 -1.42
CA ILE A 223 -2.80 12.44 -0.63
C ILE A 223 -2.48 12.03 0.82
N PHE A 224 -1.66 11.00 1.02
CA PHE A 224 -1.27 10.57 2.38
C PHE A 224 -0.48 11.66 3.13
N VAL A 225 0.43 12.36 2.46
CA VAL A 225 1.19 13.46 3.09
C VAL A 225 0.28 14.64 3.42
N LEU A 226 -0.70 14.96 2.55
CA LEU A 226 -1.66 16.03 2.81
C LEU A 226 -2.61 15.69 3.97
N ALA A 227 -3.00 14.42 4.11
CA ALA A 227 -3.82 13.94 5.23
C ALA A 227 -3.16 14.21 6.60
N VAL A 228 -1.83 14.16 6.69
CA VAL A 228 -1.09 14.46 7.92
C VAL A 228 -1.34 15.89 8.42
N PHE A 229 -1.54 16.87 7.54
CA PHE A 229 -1.86 18.24 7.96
C PHE A 229 -3.26 18.33 8.57
N GLU A 230 -4.18 17.47 8.15
CA GLU A 230 -5.57 17.44 8.63
C GLU A 230 -5.72 16.61 9.91
N PHE A 231 -4.96 15.51 10.04
CA PHE A 231 -5.11 14.51 11.11
C PHE A 231 -3.95 14.47 12.11
N GLY A 232 -2.85 15.15 11.82
CA GLY A 232 -1.72 15.33 12.74
C GLY A 232 -0.81 14.11 12.90
N MET A 233 -0.13 14.03 14.05
CA MET A 233 0.98 13.09 14.26
C MET A 233 0.57 11.61 14.30
N VAL A 234 -0.65 11.30 14.73
CA VAL A 234 -1.15 9.92 14.74
C VAL A 234 -1.21 9.38 13.31
N ASP A 235 -1.73 10.20 12.39
CA ASP A 235 -1.80 9.90 10.96
C ASP A 235 -0.40 9.81 10.32
N ALA A 236 0.50 10.74 10.68
CA ALA A 236 1.89 10.71 10.23
C ALA A 236 2.57 9.39 10.57
N LEU A 237 2.36 8.87 11.78
CA LEU A 237 2.89 7.58 12.20
C LEU A 237 2.24 6.43 11.44
N GLY A 238 0.90 6.42 11.34
CA GLY A 238 0.16 5.38 10.62
C GLY A 238 0.56 5.25 9.15
N HIS A 239 0.81 6.38 8.48
CA HIS A 239 1.08 6.42 7.04
C HIS A 239 2.56 6.42 6.65
N LEU A 240 3.50 6.55 7.60
CA LEU A 240 4.92 6.69 7.28
C LEU A 240 5.46 5.57 6.36
N MET A 241 5.08 4.32 6.63
CA MET A 241 5.57 3.18 5.85
C MET A 241 4.95 3.11 4.45
N ILE A 242 3.66 3.42 4.29
CA ILE A 242 3.05 3.44 2.94
C ILE A 242 3.62 4.60 2.10
N VAL A 243 3.83 5.77 2.71
CA VAL A 243 4.52 6.90 2.07
C VAL A 243 5.92 6.51 1.62
N ALA A 244 6.69 5.81 2.46
CA ALA A 244 8.02 5.34 2.10
C ALA A 244 8.00 4.35 0.91
N ILE A 245 7.03 3.42 0.87
CA ILE A 245 6.91 2.46 -0.24
C ILE A 245 6.50 3.16 -1.54
N LEU A 246 5.57 4.12 -1.48
CA LEU A 246 5.19 4.92 -2.64
C LEU A 246 6.36 5.74 -3.14
N PHE A 247 7.17 6.32 -2.25
CA PHE A 247 8.41 7.00 -2.62
C PHE A 247 9.41 6.06 -3.30
N VAL A 248 9.55 4.83 -2.80
CA VAL A 248 10.33 3.78 -3.48
C VAL A 248 9.79 3.49 -4.86
N LEU A 249 8.47 3.40 -5.06
CA LEU A 249 7.85 3.19 -6.37
C LEU A 249 8.10 4.37 -7.32
N ILE A 250 8.08 5.61 -6.81
CA ILE A 250 8.40 6.82 -7.59
C ILE A 250 9.86 6.82 -8.05
N VAL A 251 10.81 6.42 -7.19
CA VAL A 251 12.25 6.50 -7.47
C VAL A 251 12.74 5.30 -8.25
N ARG A 252 12.38 4.09 -7.84
CA ARG A 252 12.78 2.83 -8.50
C ARG A 252 11.95 2.54 -9.74
N GLY A 253 10.63 2.74 -9.64
CA GLY A 253 9.68 2.39 -10.68
C GLY A 253 9.04 1.02 -10.48
N PRO A 254 8.17 0.62 -11.43
CA PRO A 254 7.50 -0.67 -11.41
C PRO A 254 8.49 -1.84 -11.44
N THR A 255 8.09 -2.97 -10.86
CA THR A 255 8.86 -4.23 -10.95
C THR A 255 8.71 -4.88 -12.31
N ASP A 256 9.74 -5.61 -12.76
CA ASP A 256 9.70 -6.46 -13.97
C ASP A 256 8.52 -7.45 -13.96
N ALA A 257 7.95 -7.77 -12.80
CA ALA A 257 6.76 -8.61 -12.67
C ALA A 257 5.54 -8.07 -13.45
N ARG A 258 5.47 -6.76 -13.70
CA ARG A 258 4.38 -6.17 -14.51
C ARG A 258 4.49 -6.52 -15.98
N GLU A 259 5.66 -6.93 -16.46
CA GLU A 259 5.80 -7.42 -17.83
C GLU A 259 4.97 -8.69 -18.08
N MET A 260 4.62 -9.44 -17.02
CA MET A 260 3.69 -10.57 -17.12
C MET A 260 2.27 -10.14 -17.52
N LEU A 261 1.93 -8.86 -17.37
CA LEU A 261 0.64 -8.27 -17.74
C LEU A 261 0.67 -7.61 -19.12
N VAL A 262 1.80 -7.67 -19.84
CA VAL A 262 1.95 -7.17 -21.20
C VAL A 262 1.88 -8.34 -22.15
N LEU A 263 0.94 -8.32 -23.09
CA LEU A 263 0.75 -9.36 -24.10
C LEU A 263 1.41 -8.90 -25.40
N ARG A 264 2.74 -8.84 -25.42
CA ARG A 264 3.56 -8.23 -26.49
C ARG A 264 3.22 -8.68 -27.93
N ASP A 265 2.63 -9.86 -28.10
CA ASP A 265 2.23 -10.42 -29.39
C ASP A 265 0.77 -10.09 -29.78
N LYS A 266 0.09 -9.21 -29.03
CA LYS A 266 -1.31 -8.86 -29.18
C LYS A 266 -1.48 -7.36 -29.43
N SER A 267 -2.64 -6.99 -29.97
CA SER A 267 -2.96 -5.58 -30.21
C SER A 267 -3.19 -4.82 -28.91
N LEU A 268 -2.96 -3.51 -28.92
CA LEU A 268 -3.29 -2.58 -27.83
C LEU A 268 -4.72 -2.75 -27.31
N PHE A 269 -5.68 -2.95 -28.21
CA PHE A 269 -7.09 -3.15 -27.85
C PHE A 269 -7.32 -4.46 -27.09
N THR A 270 -6.60 -5.53 -27.46
CA THR A 270 -6.64 -6.82 -26.77
C THR A 270 -6.03 -6.73 -25.38
N GLU A 271 -4.92 -6.01 -25.23
CA GLU A 271 -4.31 -5.76 -23.92
C GLU A 271 -5.23 -4.94 -23.01
N ALA A 272 -5.79 -3.85 -23.52
CA ALA A 272 -6.74 -3.03 -22.78
C ALA A 272 -7.97 -3.84 -22.34
N TYR A 273 -8.50 -4.70 -23.23
CA TYR A 273 -9.59 -5.61 -22.90
C TYR A 273 -9.21 -6.60 -21.80
N PHE A 274 -8.03 -7.24 -21.92
CA PHE A 274 -7.52 -8.19 -20.92
C PHE A 274 -7.35 -7.53 -19.55
N MET A 275 -6.73 -6.35 -19.48
CA MET A 275 -6.56 -5.61 -18.23
C MET A 275 -7.89 -5.15 -17.63
N THR A 276 -8.86 -4.80 -18.48
CA THR A 276 -10.22 -4.46 -18.02
C THR A 276 -10.96 -5.68 -17.48
N GLY A 277 -10.76 -6.86 -18.08
CA GLY A 277 -11.25 -8.13 -17.55
C GLY A 277 -10.62 -8.47 -16.19
N LEU A 278 -9.31 -8.25 -16.03
CA LEU A 278 -8.62 -8.40 -14.75
C LEU A 278 -9.11 -7.40 -13.70
N TYR A 279 -9.40 -6.16 -14.09
CA TYR A 279 -9.99 -5.15 -13.22
C TYR A 279 -11.35 -5.60 -12.70
N PHE A 280 -12.22 -6.05 -13.60
CA PHE A 280 -13.54 -6.58 -13.25
C PHE A 280 -13.41 -7.80 -12.31
N LEU A 281 -12.53 -8.74 -12.65
CA LEU A 281 -12.28 -9.93 -11.84
C LEU A 281 -11.76 -9.55 -10.45
N ALA A 282 -10.77 -8.67 -10.36
CA ALA A 282 -10.21 -8.21 -9.10
C ALA A 282 -11.28 -7.51 -8.24
N PHE A 283 -12.14 -6.69 -8.85
CA PHE A 283 -13.22 -6.01 -8.16
C PHE A 283 -14.22 -6.99 -7.57
N VAL A 284 -14.69 -7.97 -8.37
CA VAL A 284 -15.63 -8.98 -7.87
C VAL A 284 -14.98 -9.87 -6.81
N MET A 285 -13.76 -10.33 -7.05
CA MET A 285 -13.06 -11.24 -6.13
C MET A 285 -12.75 -10.57 -4.80
N ILE A 286 -12.34 -9.29 -4.76
CA ILE A 286 -12.08 -8.63 -3.49
C ILE A 286 -13.36 -8.47 -2.66
N PHE A 287 -14.50 -8.17 -3.29
CA PHE A 287 -15.77 -8.09 -2.58
C PHE A 287 -16.18 -9.46 -2.01
N ILE A 288 -16.06 -10.54 -2.80
CA ILE A 288 -16.32 -11.91 -2.33
C ILE A 288 -15.40 -12.26 -1.16
N LEU A 289 -14.11 -11.95 -1.26
CA LEU A 289 -13.14 -12.23 -0.20
C LEU A 289 -13.44 -11.41 1.07
N TYR A 290 -13.71 -10.12 0.94
CA TYR A 290 -13.98 -9.23 2.05
C TYR A 290 -15.22 -9.69 2.83
N TYR A 291 -16.37 -9.79 2.16
CA TYR A 291 -17.62 -10.22 2.80
C TYR A 291 -17.58 -11.69 3.24
N GLY A 292 -16.88 -12.56 2.51
CA GLY A 292 -16.72 -13.96 2.88
C GLY A 292 -15.91 -14.15 4.17
N ILE A 293 -14.74 -13.50 4.27
CA ILE A 293 -13.91 -13.57 5.48
C ILE A 293 -14.60 -12.85 6.65
N HIS A 294 -15.28 -11.73 6.38
CA HIS A 294 -16.09 -11.05 7.39
C HIS A 294 -17.15 -11.99 7.99
N HIS A 295 -17.93 -12.65 7.13
CA HIS A 295 -18.96 -13.59 7.55
C HIS A 295 -18.39 -14.78 8.35
N MET A 296 -17.25 -15.33 7.91
CA MET A 296 -16.55 -16.38 8.66
C MET A 296 -16.03 -15.92 10.03
N SER A 297 -15.74 -14.63 10.19
CA SER A 297 -15.14 -14.08 11.40
C SER A 297 -16.18 -13.62 12.43
N TYR A 298 -17.31 -13.05 11.99
CA TYR A 298 -18.29 -12.40 12.86
C TYR A 298 -19.71 -12.96 12.77
N GLY A 299 -20.03 -13.81 11.78
CA GLY A 299 -21.41 -14.21 11.49
C GLY A 299 -22.13 -13.19 10.59
N LEU A 300 -23.47 -13.26 10.54
CA LEU A 300 -24.31 -12.26 9.85
C LEU A 300 -24.36 -10.94 10.61
#